data_AF-A0A196L082-F1
#
_entry.id   AF-A0A196L082-F1
#
_cell.length_a   1.000
_cell.length_b   1.000
_cell.length_c   1.000
_cell.angle_alpha   90.00
_cell.angle_beta   90.00
_cell.angle_gamma   90.00
#
_symmetry.space_group_name_H-M   'P 1'
#
loop_
_entity.id
_entity.type
_entity.pdbx_description
1 polymer ?
#
loop_
_entity_poly.entity_id
_entity_poly.type
_entity_poly.pdbx_seq_one_letter_code
_entity_poly.pdbx_strand_id
1 'polypeptide(L)'
;MAGAALLIGIGIAPVPEATDATFTDREYGRATFSAFTVPVPTITSCTAVNNALGIFDRVTLVWTSAYPATGVRLTLTQGTNTAVVPAASITTTGPVAGVYTHTAVLSQGLLVSLLANLLGSTTTLTVNNLLAGTSWVSVGATRLLTVGALGIGSSCT
;
A
#
# COMPACT_ATOMS: atom_id res chain seq x y z
N MET A 1 -48.92 31.21 23.48
CA MET A 1 -48.63 29.84 23.00
C MET A 1 -47.74 29.95 21.76
N ALA A 2 -46.41 29.84 21.91
CA ALA A 2 -45.48 29.94 20.77
C ALA A 2 -44.15 29.22 21.10
N GLY A 3 -44.22 27.93 21.45
CA GLY A 3 -43.07 27.17 21.93
C GLY A 3 -42.96 25.75 21.36
N ALA A 4 -43.62 25.45 20.24
CA ALA A 4 -43.71 24.09 19.70
C ALA A 4 -43.06 23.88 18.31
N ALA A 5 -42.54 24.93 17.65
CA ALA A 5 -42.06 24.82 16.27
C ALA A 5 -40.56 24.51 16.13
N LEU A 6 -39.76 24.54 17.21
CA LEU A 6 -38.30 24.42 17.11
C LEU A 6 -37.77 22.97 17.07
N LEU A 7 -38.60 21.97 17.37
CA LEU A 7 -38.18 20.57 17.53
C LEU A 7 -38.27 19.72 16.25
N ILE A 8 -38.74 20.28 15.13
CA ILE A 8 -38.98 19.51 13.89
C ILE A 8 -37.79 19.56 12.91
N GLY A 9 -36.85 20.50 13.08
CA GLY A 9 -35.75 20.72 12.12
C GLY A 9 -34.52 19.81 12.26
N ILE A 10 -34.41 19.02 13.34
CA ILE A 10 -33.20 18.21 13.63
C ILE A 10 -33.22 16.85 12.91
N GLY A 11 -34.38 16.41 12.39
CA GLY A 11 -34.56 15.06 11.85
C GLY A 11 -34.13 14.82 10.40
N ILE A 12 -33.62 15.82 9.67
CA ILE A 12 -33.34 15.70 8.21
C ILE A 12 -31.87 15.94 7.86
N ALA A 13 -30.97 15.90 8.84
CA ALA A 13 -29.54 15.86 8.51
C ALA A 13 -29.18 14.43 8.09
N PRO A 14 -28.67 14.21 6.87
CA PRO A 14 -28.15 12.90 6.50
C PRO A 14 -27.07 12.50 7.51
N VAL A 15 -27.04 11.22 7.89
CA VAL A 15 -26.00 10.68 8.77
C VAL A 15 -24.67 10.90 8.06
N PRO A 16 -23.73 11.67 8.63
CA PRO A 16 -22.41 11.84 8.04
C PRO A 16 -21.76 10.45 7.94
N GLU A 17 -21.37 10.07 6.73
CA GLU A 17 -20.55 8.88 6.54
C GLU A 17 -19.19 9.09 7.25
N ALA A 18 -18.49 8.00 7.57
CA ALA A 18 -17.28 8.01 8.41
C ALA A 18 -16.14 8.92 7.91
N THR A 19 -16.27 9.53 6.73
CA THR A 19 -15.30 10.40 6.07
C THR A 19 -15.66 11.88 6.07
N ASP A 20 -16.85 12.28 6.51
CA ASP A 20 -17.27 13.69 6.51
C ASP A 20 -17.18 14.31 7.90
N ALA A 21 -16.53 15.47 8.00
CA ALA A 21 -16.60 16.32 9.18
C ALA A 21 -17.49 17.53 8.90
N THR A 22 -18.41 17.81 9.82
CA THR A 22 -19.37 18.92 9.71
C THR A 22 -19.03 19.96 10.77
N PHE A 23 -18.76 21.20 10.34
CA PHE A 23 -18.68 22.34 11.24
C PHE A 23 -20.01 23.10 11.18
N THR A 24 -20.57 23.42 12.35
CA THR A 24 -21.79 24.24 12.45
C THR A 24 -21.40 25.55 13.10
N ASP A 25 -21.19 26.59 12.30
CA ASP A 25 -21.09 27.96 12.83
C ASP A 25 -22.51 28.54 13.01
N ARG A 26 -22.69 29.43 13.99
CA ARG A 26 -24.00 30.05 14.29
C ARG A 26 -24.51 30.95 13.17
N GLU A 27 -23.67 31.32 12.20
CA GLU A 27 -24.06 32.06 10.99
C GLU A 27 -24.02 31.14 9.74
N TYR A 28 -25.06 30.33 9.56
CA TYR A 28 -25.61 29.76 8.31
C TYR A 28 -24.68 29.40 7.12
N GLY A 29 -23.46 28.92 7.36
CA GLY A 29 -22.62 28.28 6.35
C GLY A 29 -22.53 26.78 6.60
N ARG A 30 -23.25 25.94 5.86
CA ARG A 30 -22.94 24.50 5.76
C ARG A 30 -22.05 24.29 4.55
N ALA A 31 -20.80 23.87 4.79
CA ALA A 31 -19.89 23.43 3.76
C ALA A 31 -19.52 21.96 4.02
N THR A 32 -19.58 21.14 2.98
CA THR A 32 -19.03 19.79 2.97
C THR A 32 -17.64 19.84 2.36
N PHE A 33 -16.68 19.16 2.98
CA PHE A 33 -15.37 18.92 2.40
C PHE A 33 -15.18 17.42 2.25
N SER A 34 -14.81 17.00 1.05
CA SER A 34 -14.50 15.59 0.80
C SER A 34 -13.07 15.31 1.22
N ALA A 35 -12.87 14.30 2.07
CA ALA A 35 -11.54 13.82 2.43
C ALA A 35 -10.87 13.15 1.21
N PHE A 36 -9.70 13.63 0.82
CA PHE A 36 -8.91 12.98 -0.22
C PHE A 36 -8.33 11.66 0.30
N THR A 37 -8.60 10.57 -0.42
CA THR A 37 -7.97 9.27 -0.15
C THR A 37 -6.86 9.03 -1.15
N VAL A 38 -5.66 8.70 -0.67
CA VAL A 38 -4.55 8.28 -1.53
C VAL A 38 -4.91 6.94 -2.19
N PRO A 39 -5.00 6.86 -3.53
CA PRO A 39 -5.37 5.63 -4.22
C PRO A 39 -4.42 4.47 -3.88
N VAL A 40 -4.96 3.26 -3.82
CA VAL A 40 -4.19 2.04 -3.53
C VAL A 40 -3.43 1.60 -4.78
N PRO A 41 -2.13 1.24 -4.68
CA PRO A 41 -1.39 0.67 -5.81
C PRO A 41 -1.96 -0.71 -6.19
N THR A 42 -1.82 -1.10 -7.46
CA THR A 42 -2.32 -2.41 -7.93
C THR A 42 -1.15 -3.33 -8.26
N ILE A 43 -1.05 -4.47 -7.58
CA ILE A 43 -0.03 -5.47 -7.89
C ILE A 43 -0.47 -6.26 -9.11
N THR A 44 0.30 -6.17 -10.19
CA THR A 44 0.01 -6.84 -11.47
C THR A 44 0.66 -8.21 -11.57
N SER A 45 1.83 -8.41 -10.98
CA SER A 45 2.48 -9.72 -10.95
C SER A 45 3.40 -9.88 -9.74
N CYS A 46 3.47 -11.10 -9.21
CA CYS A 46 4.53 -11.50 -8.31
C CYS A 46 5.05 -12.88 -8.72
N THR A 47 6.35 -12.98 -8.99
CA THR A 47 6.97 -14.22 -9.49
C THR A 47 8.22 -14.53 -8.69
N ALA A 48 8.22 -15.66 -8.00
CA ALA A 48 9.41 -16.22 -7.38
C ALA A 48 10.18 -17.06 -8.41
N VAL A 49 11.50 -16.91 -8.44
CA VAL A 49 12.40 -17.61 -9.34
C VAL A 49 13.37 -18.44 -8.51
N ASN A 50 13.49 -19.71 -8.88
CA ASN A 50 14.48 -20.62 -8.34
C ASN A 50 15.66 -20.76 -9.30
N ASN A 51 16.85 -21.00 -8.77
CA ASN A 51 18.03 -21.33 -9.57
C ASN A 51 17.96 -22.75 -10.16
N ALA A 52 19.00 -23.15 -10.89
CA ALA A 52 19.08 -24.49 -11.50
C ALA A 52 19.02 -25.66 -10.50
N LEU A 53 19.31 -25.41 -9.23
CA LEU A 53 19.22 -26.39 -8.14
C LEU A 53 17.83 -26.42 -7.46
N GLY A 54 16.88 -25.60 -7.94
CA GLY A 54 15.55 -25.48 -7.33
C GLY A 54 15.52 -24.66 -6.04
N ILE A 55 16.58 -23.93 -5.74
CA ILE A 55 16.70 -23.06 -4.56
C ILE A 55 16.28 -21.65 -4.93
N PHE A 56 15.54 -20.99 -4.04
CA PHE A 56 15.11 -19.60 -4.19
C PHE A 56 16.28 -18.67 -4.51
N ASP A 57 16.16 -17.94 -5.62
CA ASP A 57 17.17 -17.01 -6.12
C ASP A 57 16.70 -15.56 -6.00
N ARG A 58 15.49 -15.26 -6.47
CA ARG A 58 14.91 -13.91 -6.45
C ARG A 58 13.40 -13.92 -6.53
N VAL A 59 12.78 -12.81 -6.12
CA VAL A 59 11.38 -12.51 -6.42
C VAL A 59 11.30 -11.23 -7.24
N THR A 60 10.43 -11.23 -8.25
CA THR A 60 10.09 -10.03 -9.02
C THR A 60 8.66 -9.64 -8.69
N LEU A 61 8.48 -8.41 -8.19
CA LEU A 61 7.18 -7.82 -7.91
C LEU A 61 6.96 -6.66 -8.88
N VAL A 62 5.82 -6.67 -9.58
CA VAL A 62 5.42 -5.59 -10.48
C VAL A 62 4.08 -5.05 -9.99
N TRP A 63 3.99 -3.72 -9.92
CA TRP A 63 2.77 -3.03 -9.56
C TRP A 63 2.63 -1.72 -10.32
N THR A 64 1.42 -1.21 -10.36
CA THR A 64 1.07 0.06 -10.99
C THR A 64 0.60 1.09 -9.96
N SER A 65 0.92 2.34 -10.21
CA SER A 65 0.53 3.48 -9.37
C SER A 65 0.33 4.75 -10.19
N ALA A 66 -0.50 5.67 -9.71
CA ALA A 66 -0.58 7.03 -10.26
C ALA A 66 0.63 7.90 -9.86
N TYR A 67 1.46 7.43 -8.93
CA TYR A 67 2.57 8.17 -8.36
C TYR A 67 3.92 7.75 -8.99
N PRO A 68 4.87 8.69 -9.14
CA PRO A 68 6.22 8.38 -9.62
C PRO A 68 7.05 7.64 -8.55
N ALA A 69 8.31 7.32 -8.86
CA ALA A 69 9.20 6.55 -7.98
C ALA A 69 9.34 7.10 -6.55
N THR A 70 9.28 8.42 -6.36
CA THR A 70 9.36 9.07 -5.04
C THR A 70 8.08 8.93 -4.22
N GLY A 71 6.96 8.58 -4.86
CA GLY A 71 5.64 8.43 -4.24
C GLY A 71 5.24 6.98 -4.01
N VAL A 72 6.18 6.04 -4.00
CA VAL A 72 5.92 4.63 -3.71
C VAL A 72 6.87 4.09 -2.66
N ARG A 73 6.38 3.13 -1.86
CA ARG A 73 7.16 2.39 -0.87
C ARG A 73 6.87 0.91 -0.98
N LEU A 74 7.91 0.09 -0.96
CA LEU A 74 7.80 -1.36 -0.79
C LEU A 74 8.37 -1.75 0.58
N THR A 75 7.56 -2.43 1.37
CA THR A 75 7.87 -2.88 2.73
C THR A 75 7.80 -4.40 2.79
N LEU A 76 8.79 -5.00 3.44
CA LEU A 76 8.89 -6.43 3.69
C LEU A 76 8.60 -6.68 5.17
N THR A 77 7.71 -7.60 5.49
CA THR A 77 7.42 -7.98 6.87
C THR A 77 7.53 -9.49 7.03
N GLN A 78 8.31 -9.94 8.00
CA GLN A 78 8.50 -11.35 8.34
C GLN A 78 8.46 -11.50 9.87
N GLY A 79 7.36 -12.05 10.38
CA GLY A 79 7.12 -12.07 11.83
C GLY A 79 7.12 -10.66 12.39
N THR A 80 8.04 -10.36 13.31
CA THR A 80 8.23 -9.02 13.89
C THR A 80 9.23 -8.15 13.12
N ASN A 81 9.98 -8.71 12.17
CA ASN A 81 10.97 -7.98 11.39
C ASN A 81 10.28 -7.24 10.25
N THR A 82 10.53 -5.94 10.14
CA THR A 82 10.04 -5.11 9.04
C THR A 82 11.19 -4.33 8.42
N ALA A 83 11.29 -4.36 7.09
CA ALA A 83 12.32 -3.65 6.34
C ALA A 83 11.71 -2.92 5.15
N VAL A 84 12.25 -1.74 4.83
CA VAL A 84 11.87 -1.00 3.63
C VAL A 84 12.86 -1.31 2.52
N VAL A 85 12.36 -1.67 1.35
CA VAL A 85 13.21 -1.93 0.19
C VAL A 85 13.84 -0.62 -0.29
N PRO A 86 15.17 -0.57 -0.50
CA PRO A 86 15.82 0.61 -1.04
C PRO A 86 15.21 1.02 -2.39
N ALA A 87 14.98 2.33 -2.58
CA ALA A 87 14.41 2.85 -3.82
C ALA A 87 15.26 2.49 -5.07
N ALA A 88 16.58 2.33 -4.89
CA ALA A 88 17.49 1.89 -5.96
C ALA A 88 17.17 0.48 -6.50
N SER A 89 16.47 -0.36 -5.74
CA SER A 89 16.03 -1.69 -6.17
C SER A 89 14.68 -1.69 -6.89
N ILE A 90 14.07 -0.51 -7.08
CA ILE A 90 12.77 -0.32 -7.72
C ILE A 90 12.98 0.47 -9.01
N THR A 91 12.82 -0.20 -10.14
CA THR A 91 12.79 0.45 -11.46
C THR A 91 11.38 0.94 -11.77
N THR A 92 11.26 2.16 -12.28
CA THR A 92 9.97 2.77 -12.63
C THR A 92 9.96 3.15 -14.11
N THR A 93 8.85 2.87 -14.78
CA THR A 93 8.61 3.19 -16.19
C THR A 93 7.27 3.88 -16.39
N GLY A 94 7.09 4.60 -17.49
CA GLY A 94 5.90 5.40 -17.79
C GLY A 94 6.06 6.89 -17.45
N PRO A 95 4.94 7.64 -17.33
CA PRO A 95 3.58 7.13 -17.26
C PRO A 95 2.99 6.78 -18.63
N VAL A 96 2.19 5.72 -18.68
CA VAL A 96 1.30 5.40 -19.82
C VAL A 96 -0.13 5.62 -19.36
N ALA A 97 -0.87 6.51 -20.03
CA ALA A 97 -2.22 6.91 -19.63
C ALA A 97 -2.33 7.36 -18.15
N GLY A 98 -1.30 8.06 -17.63
CA GLY A 98 -1.28 8.56 -16.25
C GLY A 98 -0.91 7.54 -15.19
N VAL A 99 -0.48 6.34 -15.57
CA VAL A 99 -0.09 5.26 -14.65
C VAL A 99 1.38 4.89 -14.86
N TYR A 100 2.12 4.84 -13.75
CA TYR A 100 3.49 4.35 -13.69
C TYR A 100 3.50 2.85 -13.39
N THR A 101 4.47 2.15 -13.99
CA THR A 101 4.75 0.75 -13.69
C THR A 101 6.05 0.66 -12.92
N HIS A 102 5.99 0.09 -11.74
CA HIS A 102 7.12 -0.14 -10.86
C HIS A 102 7.44 -1.63 -10.83
N THR A 103 8.72 -1.94 -10.90
CA THR A 103 9.24 -3.31 -10.84
C THR A 103 10.35 -3.36 -9.80
N ALA A 104 10.21 -4.25 -8.83
CA ALA A 104 11.24 -4.55 -7.84
C ALA A 104 11.76 -5.97 -8.05
N VAL A 105 13.08 -6.10 -8.22
CA VAL A 105 13.77 -7.39 -8.29
C VAL A 105 14.54 -7.58 -6.99
N LEU A 106 14.00 -8.42 -6.10
CA LEU A 106 14.59 -8.69 -4.79
C LEU A 106 15.35 -10.01 -4.85
N SER A 107 16.69 -9.92 -4.90
CA SER A 107 17.55 -11.10 -4.83
C SER A 107 17.56 -11.70 -3.43
N GLN A 108 17.92 -12.97 -3.33
CA GLN A 108 18.11 -13.66 -2.06
C GLN A 108 19.10 -12.90 -1.16
N GLY A 109 20.22 -12.41 -1.71
CA GLY A 109 21.20 -11.64 -0.95
C GLY A 109 20.62 -10.34 -0.36
N LEU A 110 19.82 -9.60 -1.15
CA LEU A 110 19.14 -8.41 -0.66
C LEU A 110 18.13 -8.78 0.44
N LEU A 111 17.32 -9.81 0.22
CA LEU A 111 16.33 -10.27 1.19
C LEU A 111 16.97 -10.73 2.49
N VAL A 112 18.09 -11.46 2.45
CA VAL A 112 18.84 -11.88 3.64
C VAL A 112 19.51 -10.69 4.35
N SER A 113 19.92 -9.65 3.61
CA SER A 113 20.44 -8.42 4.23
C SER A 113 19.36 -7.59 4.95
N LEU A 114 18.12 -7.68 4.46
CA LEU A 114 16.97 -6.95 5.01
C LEU A 114 16.22 -7.76 6.08
N LEU A 115 16.27 -9.10 5.98
CA LEU A 115 15.53 -10.05 6.80
C LEU A 115 16.48 -11.16 7.27
N ALA A 116 16.53 -11.42 8.58
CA ALA A 116 17.55 -12.29 9.15
C ALA A 116 17.46 -13.77 8.73
N ASN A 117 16.27 -14.30 8.41
CA ASN A 117 16.08 -15.74 8.15
C ASN A 117 15.06 -15.99 7.04
N LEU A 118 15.51 -16.12 5.79
CA LEU A 118 14.59 -16.31 4.65
C LEU A 118 14.11 -17.76 4.48
N LEU A 119 14.90 -18.74 4.90
CA LEU A 119 14.61 -20.16 4.66
C LEU A 119 13.47 -20.64 5.57
N GLY A 120 12.50 -21.35 4.99
CA GLY A 120 11.32 -21.84 5.73
C GLY A 120 10.42 -20.72 6.24
N SER A 121 10.48 -19.53 5.63
CA SER A 121 9.76 -18.35 6.09
C SER A 121 8.71 -17.88 5.08
N THR A 122 7.75 -17.10 5.60
CA THR A 122 6.80 -16.33 4.79
C THR A 122 7.06 -14.85 5.01
N THR A 123 7.23 -14.12 3.93
CA THR A 123 7.45 -12.67 3.92
C THR A 123 6.28 -11.99 3.22
N THR A 124 5.65 -11.04 3.92
CA THR A 124 4.62 -10.18 3.36
C THR A 124 5.27 -9.00 2.64
N LEU A 125 5.05 -8.91 1.34
CA LEU A 125 5.43 -7.79 0.49
C LEU A 125 4.26 -6.80 0.47
N THR A 126 4.45 -5.58 0.99
CA THR A 126 3.44 -4.53 1.02
C THR A 126 3.88 -3.34 0.21
N VAL A 127 3.15 -3.00 -0.84
CA VAL A 127 3.35 -1.77 -1.61
C VAL A 127 2.36 -0.70 -1.18
N ASN A 128 2.85 0.53 -0.96
CA ASN A 128 2.04 1.68 -0.59
C ASN A 128 2.35 2.86 -1.52
N ASN A 129 1.34 3.71 -1.72
CA ASN A 129 1.53 5.03 -2.31
C ASN A 129 1.74 6.07 -1.21
N LEU A 130 2.63 7.01 -1.46
CA LEU A 130 2.97 8.12 -0.58
C LEU A 130 2.59 9.42 -1.27
N LEU A 131 1.84 10.28 -0.56
CA LEU A 131 1.53 11.60 -1.06
C LEU A 131 2.70 12.54 -0.74
N ALA A 132 3.39 13.00 -1.78
CA ALA A 132 4.58 13.85 -1.65
C ALA A 132 4.32 15.10 -0.80
N GLY A 133 5.25 15.41 0.10
CA GLY A 133 5.15 16.57 1.00
C GLY A 133 4.20 16.39 2.18
N THR A 134 3.65 15.19 2.39
CA THR A 134 2.73 14.88 3.50
C THR A 134 3.09 13.56 4.19
N SER A 135 2.44 13.25 5.31
CA SER A 135 2.52 11.95 5.98
C SER A 135 1.46 10.94 5.50
N TRP A 136 0.65 11.30 4.49
CA TRP A 136 -0.42 10.44 4.01
C TRP A 136 0.12 9.25 3.21
N VAL A 137 -0.36 8.05 3.59
CA VAL A 137 0.00 6.78 2.97
C VAL A 137 -1.29 6.07 2.58
N SER A 138 -1.33 5.47 1.39
CA SER A 138 -2.46 4.65 0.97
C SER A 138 -2.57 3.37 1.80
N VAL A 139 -3.74 2.74 1.78
CA VAL A 139 -3.84 1.31 2.10
C VAL A 139 -2.84 0.53 1.25
N GLY A 140 -2.18 -0.46 1.84
CA GLY A 140 -1.16 -1.25 1.17
C GLY A 140 -1.76 -2.39 0.35
N ALA A 141 -1.25 -2.62 -0.86
CA ALA A 141 -1.51 -3.86 -1.57
C ALA A 141 -0.45 -4.89 -1.20
N THR A 142 -0.85 -6.14 -0.97
CA THR A 142 0.03 -7.17 -0.40
C THR A 142 0.16 -8.41 -1.27
N ARG A 143 1.33 -9.06 -1.18
CA ARG A 143 1.59 -10.42 -1.66
C ARG A 143 2.43 -11.17 -0.63
N LEU A 144 2.28 -12.48 -0.59
CA LEU A 144 3.04 -13.37 0.27
C LEU A 144 4.09 -14.09 -0.55
N LEU A 145 5.35 -13.85 -0.21
CA LEU A 145 6.48 -14.66 -0.64
C LEU A 145 6.67 -15.79 0.37
N THR A 146 6.53 -17.03 -0.05
CA THR A 146 6.86 -18.21 0.77
C THR A 146 8.12 -18.84 0.22
N VAL A 147 9.08 -19.11 1.10
CA VAL A 147 10.31 -19.82 0.77
C VAL A 147 10.35 -21.08 1.62
N GLY A 148 10.33 -22.25 0.98
CA GLY A 148 10.36 -23.52 1.70
C GLY A 148 11.65 -23.74 2.48
N ALA A 149 11.66 -24.77 3.31
CA ALA A 149 12.83 -25.15 4.08
C ALA A 149 14.03 -25.40 3.15
N LEU A 150 15.21 -24.93 3.55
CA LEU A 150 16.44 -24.97 2.73
C LEU A 150 16.36 -24.17 1.41
N GLY A 151 15.31 -23.36 1.22
CA GLY A 151 15.13 -22.54 0.04
C GLY A 151 14.44 -23.25 -1.13
N ILE A 152 14.02 -24.50 -0.94
CA ILE A 152 13.38 -25.31 -1.99
C ILE A 152 11.88 -25.02 -2.01
N GLY A 153 11.33 -24.77 -3.19
CA GLY A 153 9.88 -24.58 -3.36
C GLY A 153 9.39 -23.20 -2.94
N SER A 154 9.90 -22.15 -3.60
CA SER A 154 9.41 -20.79 -3.40
C SER A 154 8.14 -20.49 -4.20
N SER A 155 7.23 -19.73 -3.62
CA SER A 155 6.05 -19.19 -4.32
C SER A 155 5.82 -17.73 -3.94
N CYS A 156 5.18 -16.97 -4.84
CA CYS A 156 4.66 -15.65 -4.51
C CYS A 156 3.19 -15.54 -4.93
N THR A 157 2.31 -15.23 -3.98
CA THR A 157 0.84 -15.23 -4.16
C THR A 157 0.17 -14.04 -3.53
#